data_AF-W1Y4M7-F1
#
_entry.id   AF-W1Y4M7-F1
#
_cell.length_a   1.000
_cell.length_b   1.000
_cell.length_c   1.000
_cell.angle_alpha   90.00
_cell.angle_beta   90.00
_cell.angle_gamma   90.00
#
_symmetry.space_group_name_H-M   'P 1'
#
loop_
_entity.id
_entity.type
_entity.pdbx_description
1 polymer ?
#
loop_
_entity_poly.entity_id
_entity_poly.type
_entity_poly.pdbx_seq_one_letter_code
_entity_poly.pdbx_strand_id
1 'polypeptide(L)'
;IESLIHSGEPLGLEAGSKAELMAVLAHAGMTRSVIVCNGYKDREYIRLALIGEKMGHKVYLVIEKMSEIAIVLDEAERLNVVPRLG
;
A
#
# COMPACT_ATOMS: atom_id res chain seq x y z
N ILE A 1 7.53 7.21 14.28
CA ILE A 1 7.03 5.98 13.63
C ILE A 1 7.44 4.76 14.42
N GLU A 2 8.73 4.60 14.72
CA GLU A 2 9.26 3.46 15.48
C GLU A 2 8.58 3.21 16.84
N SER A 3 8.24 4.28 17.58
CA SER A 3 7.51 4.20 18.86
C SER A 3 6.08 3.69 18.74
N LEU A 4 5.41 3.95 17.61
CA LEU A 4 4.03 3.50 17.35
C LEU A 4 4.01 2.02 16.95
N ILE A 5 5.03 1.55 16.23
CA ILE A 5 5.15 0.15 15.79
C ILE A 5 5.39 -0.79 16.98
N HIS A 6 6.14 -0.35 17.98
CA HIS A 6 6.45 -1.16 19.17
C HIS A 6 5.33 -1.19 20.22
N SER A 7 4.20 -0.51 19.98
CA SER A 7 3.09 -0.43 20.95
C SER A 7 2.30 -1.74 21.11
N GLY A 8 2.45 -2.70 20.20
CA GLY A 8 1.70 -3.97 20.22
C GLY A 8 0.22 -3.85 19.80
N GLU A 9 -0.25 -2.64 19.51
CA GLU A 9 -1.59 -2.35 19.00
C GLU A 9 -1.65 -2.52 17.47
N PRO A 10 -2.83 -2.87 16.89
CA PRO A 10 -3.01 -2.92 15.44
C PRO A 10 -2.70 -1.55 14.80
N LEU A 11 -1.60 -1.47 14.07
CA LEU A 11 -1.17 -0.22 13.46
C LEU A 11 -1.78 -0.03 12.06
N GLY A 12 -2.53 1.06 11.90
CA GLY A 12 -2.91 1.62 10.60
C GLY A 12 -1.87 2.65 10.17
N LEU A 13 -1.29 2.48 8.99
CA LEU A 13 -0.32 3.40 8.39
C LEU A 13 -0.90 4.05 7.14
N GLU A 14 -0.50 5.29 6.87
CA GLU A 14 -0.89 6.03 5.67
C GLU A 14 0.35 6.45 4.88
N ALA A 15 0.29 6.35 3.55
CA ALA A 15 1.30 6.86 2.64
C ALA A 15 0.65 7.76 1.58
N GLY A 16 1.12 9.02 1.47
CA GLY A 16 0.68 9.98 0.45
C GLY A 16 1.64 10.08 -0.76
N SER A 17 2.81 9.44 -0.66
CA SER A 17 3.87 9.49 -1.67
C SER A 17 4.64 8.16 -1.76
N LYS A 18 5.36 7.95 -2.87
CA LYS A 18 6.17 6.75 -3.08
C LYS A 18 7.25 6.58 -2.01
N ALA A 19 7.88 7.67 -1.58
CA ALA A 19 8.89 7.63 -0.52
C ALA A 19 8.30 7.21 0.83
N GLU A 20 7.11 7.74 1.18
CA GLU A 20 6.39 7.34 2.39
C GLU A 20 5.96 5.87 2.33
N LEU A 21 5.45 5.40 1.20
CA LEU A 21 5.09 3.99 1.02
C LEU A 21 6.30 3.08 1.24
N MET A 22 7.46 3.44 0.70
CA MET A 22 8.69 2.68 0.91
C MET A 22 9.11 2.67 2.38
N ALA A 23 9.00 3.80 3.08
CA ALA A 23 9.29 3.87 4.51
C ALA A 23 8.32 3.00 5.32
N VAL A 24 7.02 3.04 4.98
CA VAL A 24 5.98 2.20 5.58
C VAL A 24 6.29 0.71 5.37
N LEU A 25 6.59 0.29 4.14
CA LEU A 25 6.89 -1.11 3.83
C LEU A 25 8.19 -1.58 4.50
N ALA A 26 9.22 -0.72 4.56
CA ALA A 26 10.47 -1.04 5.25
C ALA A 26 10.27 -1.23 6.75
N HIS A 27 9.31 -0.53 7.36
CA HIS A 27 9.08 -0.55 8.81
C HIS A 27 7.97 -1.53 9.24
N ALA A 28 7.02 -1.86 8.36
CA ALA A 28 5.92 -2.75 8.68
C ALA A 28 6.38 -4.19 8.99
N GLY A 29 7.60 -4.59 8.59
CA GLY A 29 8.24 -5.84 8.98
C GLY A 29 7.39 -7.09 8.67
N MET A 30 7.43 -8.10 9.56
CA MET A 30 6.56 -9.30 9.48
C MET A 30 5.15 -9.07 10.05
N THR A 31 4.91 -7.92 10.65
CA THR A 31 3.60 -7.55 11.20
C THR A 31 2.66 -7.18 10.07
N ARG A 32 1.56 -7.92 9.95
CA ARG A 32 0.51 -7.65 8.95
C ARG A 32 -0.26 -6.38 9.29
N SER A 33 0.27 -5.24 8.86
CA SER A 33 -0.35 -3.92 9.05
C SER A 33 -1.44 -3.62 8.02
N VAL A 34 -2.32 -2.68 8.38
CA VAL A 34 -3.21 -2.01 7.44
C VAL A 34 -2.47 -0.79 6.89
N ILE A 35 -2.43 -0.65 5.57
CA ILE A 35 -1.77 0.48 4.89
C ILE A 35 -2.80 1.14 3.99
N VAL A 36 -2.99 2.45 4.14
CA VAL A 36 -3.84 3.26 3.26
C VAL A 36 -2.93 4.10 2.36
N CYS A 37 -3.11 3.95 1.06
CA CYS A 37 -2.36 4.68 0.04
C CYS A 37 -3.22 5.79 -0.53
N ASN A 38 -2.88 7.04 -0.22
CA ASN A 38 -3.50 8.27 -0.72
C ASN A 38 -2.55 9.04 -1.63
N GLY A 39 -3.02 10.16 -2.19
CA GLY A 39 -2.25 11.07 -3.02
C GLY A 39 -2.14 10.63 -4.48
N TYR A 40 -1.21 11.27 -5.21
CA TYR A 40 -0.98 10.99 -6.62
C TYR A 40 -0.23 9.67 -6.81
N LYS A 41 -0.86 8.71 -7.51
CA LYS A 41 -0.32 7.36 -7.71
C LYS A 41 0.07 7.16 -9.17
N ASP A 42 1.38 7.12 -9.42
CA ASP A 42 1.89 6.62 -10.69
C ASP A 42 1.90 5.08 -10.71
N ARG A 43 2.23 4.50 -11.86
CA ARG A 43 2.27 3.04 -12.02
C ARG A 43 3.25 2.36 -11.07
N GLU A 44 4.38 2.99 -10.78
CA GLU A 44 5.40 2.43 -9.89
C GLU A 44 4.91 2.40 -8.45
N TYR A 45 4.27 3.48 -7.99
CA TYR A 45 3.59 3.55 -6.70
C TYR A 45 2.59 2.39 -6.58
N ILE A 46 1.67 2.27 -7.55
CA ILE A 46 0.62 1.23 -7.55
C ILE A 46 1.26 -0.16 -7.45
N ARG A 47 2.30 -0.42 -8.24
CA ARG A 47 3.02 -1.69 -8.21
C ARG A 47 3.62 -1.97 -6.83
N LEU A 48 4.26 -0.98 -6.20
CA LEU A 48 4.83 -1.12 -4.85
C LEU A 48 3.75 -1.41 -3.81
N ALA A 49 2.60 -0.76 -3.90
CA ALA A 49 1.47 -0.99 -3.00
C ALA A 49 0.93 -2.43 -3.13
N LEU A 50 0.80 -2.93 -4.37
CA LEU A 50 0.38 -4.31 -4.64
C LEU A 50 1.41 -5.34 -4.20
N ILE A 51 2.71 -5.03 -4.28
CA ILE A 51 3.76 -5.86 -3.67
C ILE A 51 3.57 -5.92 -2.15
N GLY A 52 3.24 -4.80 -1.51
CA GLY A 52 2.88 -4.75 -0.09
C GLY A 52 1.70 -5.68 0.26
N GLU A 53 0.64 -5.69 -0.55
CA GLU A 53 -0.49 -6.63 -0.38
C GLU A 53 -0.01 -8.09 -0.53
N LYS A 54 0.85 -8.36 -1.51
CA LYS A 54 1.43 -9.69 -1.73
C LYS A 54 2.33 -10.16 -0.57
N MET A 55 2.96 -9.23 0.14
CA MET A 55 3.74 -9.50 1.37
C MET A 55 2.85 -9.83 2.58
N GLY A 56 1.52 -9.70 2.46
CA GLY A 56 0.54 -10.05 3.48
C GLY A 56 0.02 -8.87 4.30
N HIS A 57 0.39 -7.65 3.95
CA HIS A 57 -0.26 -6.45 4.47
C HIS A 57 -1.67 -6.30 3.85
N LYS A 58 -2.53 -5.52 4.50
CA LYS A 58 -3.81 -5.11 3.92
C LYS A 58 -3.64 -3.70 3.35
N VAL A 59 -3.40 -3.60 2.05
CA VAL A 59 -3.10 -2.33 1.38
C VAL A 59 -4.32 -1.83 0.63
N TYR A 60 -4.88 -0.72 1.08
CA TYR A 60 -6.00 -0.03 0.45
C TYR A 60 -5.48 1.08 -0.47
N LEU A 61 -5.71 0.92 -1.77
CA LEU A 61 -5.46 1.94 -2.78
C LEU A 61 -6.69 2.83 -2.89
N VAL A 62 -6.63 4.03 -2.31
CA VAL A 62 -7.72 5.01 -2.42
C VAL A 62 -7.70 5.61 -3.82
N ILE A 63 -8.78 5.46 -4.57
CA ILE A 63 -8.86 5.95 -5.94
C ILE A 63 -9.21 7.44 -5.95
N GLU A 64 -8.28 8.28 -6.40
CA GLU A 64 -8.51 9.73 -6.54
C GLU A 64 -8.87 10.12 -7.97
N LYS A 65 -8.46 9.31 -8.96
CA LYS A 65 -8.77 9.51 -10.38
C LYS A 65 -9.17 8.21 -11.04
N MET A 66 -10.22 8.23 -11.87
CA MET A 66 -10.68 7.06 -12.62
C MET A 66 -9.59 6.41 -13.49
N SER A 67 -8.62 7.18 -13.96
CA SER A 67 -7.46 6.68 -14.71
C SER A 67 -6.58 5.71 -13.92
N GLU A 68 -6.59 5.80 -12.58
CA GLU A 68 -5.80 4.92 -11.72
C GLU A 68 -6.33 3.48 -11.76
N ILE A 69 -7.65 3.28 -11.88
CA ILE A 69 -8.28 1.96 -11.87
C ILE A 69 -7.68 1.05 -12.96
N ALA A 70 -7.52 1.57 -14.17
CA ALA A 70 -6.95 0.80 -15.28
C ALA A 70 -5.51 0.35 -14.98
N ILE A 71 -4.73 1.22 -14.34
CA ILE A 71 -3.34 0.92 -13.96
C ILE A 71 -3.30 -0.10 -12.82
N VAL A 72 -4.19 0.03 -11.83
CA VAL A 72 -4.30 -0.93 -10.72
C VAL A 72 -4.67 -2.32 -11.22
N LEU A 73 -5.67 -2.43 -12.10
CA LEU A 73 -6.11 -3.74 -12.62
C LEU A 73 -5.01 -4.43 -13.44
N ASP A 74 -4.32 -3.71 -14.32
CA ASP A 74 -3.23 -4.27 -15.12
C ASP A 74 -2.03 -4.70 -14.25
N GLU A 75 -1.61 -3.90 -13.26
CA GLU A 75 -0.52 -4.29 -12.37
C GLU A 75 -0.93 -5.41 -11.39
N ALA A 76 -2.20 -5.44 -10.95
CA ALA A 76 -2.74 -6.50 -10.11
C ALA A 76 -2.75 -7.85 -10.84
N GLU A 77 -3.17 -7.87 -12.10
CA GLU A 77 -3.14 -9.05 -12.96
C GLU A 77 -1.70 -9.55 -13.13
N ARG A 78 -0.75 -8.66 -13.47
CA ARG A 78 0.68 -9.00 -13.64
C ARG A 78 1.31 -9.58 -12.38
N LEU A 79 0.91 -9.09 -11.21
CA LEU A 79 1.43 -9.55 -9.93
C LEU A 79 0.66 -10.75 -9.37
N ASN A 80 -0.47 -11.13 -9.98
CA ASN A 80 -1.44 -12.10 -9.47
C ASN A 80 -1.87 -11.78 -8.03
N VAL A 81 -2.34 -10.55 -7.82
CA VAL A 81 -2.79 -10.00 -6.53
C VAL A 81 -4.22 -9.50 -6.71
N VAL A 82 -5.09 -9.72 -5.72
CA VAL A 82 -6.42 -9.09 -5.69
C VAL A 82 -6.28 -7.73 -5.01
N PRO A 83 -6.48 -6.61 -5.73
CA PRO A 83 -6.30 -5.28 -5.15
C PRO A 83 -7.45 -4.95 -4.19
N ARG A 84 -7.15 -4.19 -3.11
CA ARG A 84 -8.18 -3.56 -2.28
C ARG A 84 -8.29 -2.10 -2.68
N LEU A 85 -9.45 -1.73 -3.20
CA LEU A 85 -9.75 -0.35 -3.58
C LEU A 85 -10.56 0.31 -2.47
N GLY A 86 -10.23 1.57 -2.19
CA GLY A 86 -10.94 2.45 -1.27
C GLY A 86 -11.47 3.69 -1.97
#